data_AF-A0AAT9S4Q2-F1
#
_entry.id   AF-A0AAT9S4Q2-F1
#
_cell.length_a   1.000
_cell.length_b   1.000
_cell.length_c   1.000
_cell.angle_alpha   90.00
_cell.angle_beta   90.00
_cell.angle_gamma   90.00
#
_symmetry.space_group_name_H-M   'P 1'
#
loop_
_entity.id
_entity.type
_entity.pdbx_description
1 polymer ?
#
loop_
_entity_poly.entity_id
_entity_poly.type
_entity_poly.pdbx_seq_one_letter_code
_entity_poly.pdbx_strand_id
1 'polypeptide(L)'
;MGASGRRVRSGAGCSLRCWLTRCQDVPLKGRCPYSRHGRIPRTGARARRRRAGPACRAQRVPAHPAGPAEAGGRGAAGFGRHRRVPGLRREELAQLAGVSVAYYTRLEQGNGRNVSAEVLDAIARALRLSDAEHAHLAHLAKPKQQKKPAVRAQQVRGPLRTLLDTMDGVPAILVGRRSDILVWNRMAGAVFGDWAELPTQEQNWARLVFLRPEYHDLFVDWEHKASDVVSQLRMDAGSHPKDPRLSALVGEPSVKSEEFRRLWATHDVKEKCHGIQRLHHPLVGELDLRLESFHQADDHEQMLVTYHAEPNSPSAEALRLLASWGTDATRAGAGMPPARTA
;
A
#
# COMPACT_ATOMS: atom_id res chain seq x y z
N MET A 1 -18.46 -49.95 5.67
CA MET A 1 -18.28 -48.71 6.45
C MET A 1 -17.33 -47.80 5.68
N GLY A 2 -17.87 -46.89 4.89
CA GLY A 2 -17.09 -45.95 4.08
C GLY A 2 -16.88 -44.63 4.82
N ALA A 3 -15.63 -44.28 5.11
CA ALA A 3 -15.27 -42.97 5.65
C ALA A 3 -14.87 -42.04 4.50
N SER A 4 -15.81 -41.17 4.14
CA SER A 4 -15.62 -40.04 3.23
C SER A 4 -14.64 -39.03 3.82
N GLY A 5 -13.42 -39.00 3.29
CA GLY A 5 -12.41 -37.99 3.59
C GLY A 5 -12.82 -36.64 2.99
N ARG A 6 -13.37 -35.74 3.81
CA ARG A 6 -13.54 -34.34 3.44
C ARG A 6 -12.15 -33.70 3.31
N ARG A 7 -11.73 -33.45 2.07
CA ARG A 7 -10.61 -32.55 1.76
C ARG A 7 -10.97 -31.16 2.29
N VAL A 8 -10.24 -30.71 3.31
CA VAL A 8 -10.20 -29.30 3.68
C VAL A 8 -9.63 -28.55 2.47
N ARG A 9 -10.46 -27.77 1.78
CA ARG A 9 -10.00 -26.84 0.75
C ARG A 9 -9.16 -25.77 1.46
N SER A 10 -7.85 -25.76 1.22
CA SER A 10 -6.98 -24.64 1.56
C SER A 10 -7.40 -23.41 0.75
N GLY A 11 -8.33 -22.62 1.30
CA GLY A 11 -8.65 -21.29 0.80
C GLY A 11 -7.52 -20.32 1.13
N ALA A 12 -7.36 -19.31 0.26
CA ALA A 12 -6.48 -18.14 0.42
C ALA A 12 -5.05 -18.20 -0.15
N GLY A 13 -4.81 -18.95 -1.23
CA GLY A 13 -3.72 -18.62 -2.17
C GLY A 13 -4.19 -17.60 -3.21
N CYS A 14 -3.54 -16.44 -3.32
CA CYS A 14 -3.83 -15.47 -4.39
C CYS A 14 -3.28 -16.03 -5.70
N SER A 15 -4.16 -16.64 -6.51
CA SER A 15 -3.78 -17.13 -7.85
C SER A 15 -3.96 -16.02 -8.89
N LEU A 16 -3.15 -16.05 -9.97
CA LEU A 16 -3.30 -15.18 -11.14
C LEU A 16 -4.77 -15.05 -11.61
N ARG A 17 -5.52 -16.16 -11.48
CA ARG A 17 -6.97 -16.26 -11.67
C ARG A 17 -7.76 -15.24 -10.86
N CYS A 18 -7.64 -15.30 -9.54
CA CYS A 18 -8.43 -14.47 -8.64
C CYS A 18 -8.12 -12.98 -8.81
N TRP A 19 -6.88 -12.65 -9.16
CA TRP A 19 -6.44 -11.27 -9.32
C TRP A 19 -6.98 -10.65 -10.62
N LEU A 20 -6.81 -11.32 -11.77
CA LEU A 20 -7.28 -10.81 -13.06
C LEU A 20 -8.79 -10.65 -13.16
N THR A 21 -9.56 -11.63 -12.67
CA THR A 21 -11.02 -11.55 -12.65
C THR A 21 -11.50 -10.33 -11.86
N ARG A 22 -10.78 -9.94 -10.79
CA ARG A 22 -11.18 -8.80 -9.98
C ARG A 22 -10.75 -7.46 -10.55
N CYS A 23 -9.59 -7.37 -11.22
CA CYS A 23 -9.20 -6.16 -11.95
C CYS A 23 -10.18 -5.82 -13.08
N GLN A 24 -10.85 -6.83 -13.67
CA GLN A 24 -11.92 -6.62 -14.66
C GLN A 24 -13.20 -6.04 -14.06
N ASP A 25 -13.55 -6.45 -12.84
CA ASP A 25 -14.78 -6.05 -12.14
C ASP A 25 -14.68 -4.65 -11.47
N VAL A 26 -13.52 -3.99 -11.55
CA VAL A 26 -13.31 -2.63 -11.03
C VAL A 26 -13.55 -1.61 -12.16
N PRO A 27 -14.36 -0.56 -11.95
CA PRO A 27 -14.47 0.52 -12.93
C PRO A 27 -13.11 1.16 -13.18
N LEU A 28 -12.75 1.38 -14.46
CA LEU A 28 -11.48 1.98 -14.88
C LEU A 28 -11.21 3.26 -14.08
N LYS A 29 -10.28 3.19 -13.12
CA LYS A 29 -9.96 4.30 -12.22
C LYS A 29 -9.48 5.50 -13.06
N GLY A 30 -10.08 6.68 -12.81
CA GLY A 30 -9.45 7.95 -13.16
C GLY A 30 -8.15 8.12 -12.37
N ARG A 31 -7.16 8.79 -12.96
CA ARG A 31 -5.83 9.02 -12.35
C ARG A 31 -5.92 9.46 -10.89
N CYS A 32 -4.95 9.01 -10.11
CA CYS A 32 -4.68 9.49 -8.75
C CYS A 32 -4.62 11.03 -8.73
N PRO A 33 -5.36 11.74 -7.85
CA PRO A 33 -5.42 13.21 -7.86
C PRO A 33 -4.22 13.93 -7.21
N TYR A 34 -3.20 13.20 -6.74
CA TYR A 34 -2.02 13.82 -6.11
C TYR A 34 -0.88 14.05 -7.12
N SER A 35 -1.12 15.00 -8.03
CA SER A 35 -0.07 15.68 -8.78
C SER A 35 -0.50 17.11 -9.08
N ARG A 36 -0.65 17.91 -8.02
CA ARG A 36 -0.65 19.36 -8.12
C ARG A 36 0.55 19.90 -7.35
N HIS A 37 1.59 20.26 -8.08
CA HIS A 37 2.56 21.25 -7.63
C HIS A 37 1.80 22.54 -7.29
N GLY A 38 1.55 22.75 -6.00
CA GLY A 38 1.04 24.02 -5.49
C GLY A 38 2.16 25.03 -5.45
N ARG A 39 2.17 25.97 -6.41
CA ARG A 39 2.89 27.25 -6.25
C ARG A 39 2.28 27.98 -5.06
N ILE A 40 3.12 28.36 -4.11
CA ILE A 40 2.79 29.23 -2.99
C ILE A 40 2.53 30.65 -3.55
N PRO A 41 1.33 31.26 -3.36
CA PRO A 41 1.16 32.67 -3.60
C PRO A 41 1.65 33.47 -2.40
N ARG A 42 2.53 34.46 -2.64
CA ARG A 42 2.93 35.46 -1.63
C ARG A 42 1.72 36.32 -1.26
N THR A 43 1.52 36.50 0.03
CA THR A 43 0.48 37.33 0.65
C THR A 43 0.58 38.81 0.30
N GLY A 44 -0.57 39.44 0.07
CA GLY A 44 -0.75 40.89 0.01
C GLY A 44 -2.22 41.30 0.26
N ALA A 45 -2.49 41.71 1.51
CA ALA A 45 -3.50 42.67 1.99
C ALA A 45 -5.02 42.55 1.66
N ARG A 46 -5.79 42.44 2.77
CA ARG A 46 -7.07 43.11 3.13
C ARG A 46 -8.28 43.01 2.17
N ALA A 47 -9.37 42.36 2.62
CA ALA A 47 -10.55 43.02 3.23
C ALA A 47 -11.85 42.17 3.18
N ARG A 48 -12.56 42.20 4.31
CA ARG A 48 -14.03 42.16 4.52
C ARG A 48 -14.84 40.86 4.29
N ARG A 49 -15.25 40.31 5.44
CA ARG A 49 -16.55 39.73 5.84
C ARG A 49 -17.63 39.59 4.74
N ARG A 50 -18.18 38.39 4.61
CA ARG A 50 -19.63 38.09 4.65
C ARG A 50 -19.89 36.59 4.90
N ARG A 51 -20.93 36.33 5.69
CA ARG A 51 -21.43 35.02 6.14
C ARG A 51 -21.95 34.18 4.96
N ALA A 52 -21.82 32.86 5.05
CA ALA A 52 -22.74 31.91 4.41
C ALA A 52 -22.75 30.58 5.18
N GLY A 53 -23.92 30.18 5.68
CA GLY A 53 -24.25 28.79 5.97
C GLY A 53 -24.58 28.01 4.69
N PRO A 54 -24.89 26.70 4.79
CA PRO A 54 -24.61 25.73 3.74
C PRO A 54 -25.74 25.57 2.72
N ALA A 55 -25.39 25.20 1.49
CA ALA A 55 -26.34 24.63 0.54
C ALA A 55 -25.64 23.67 -0.43
N CYS A 56 -25.94 22.38 -0.28
CA CYS A 56 -25.76 21.37 -1.32
C CYS A 56 -26.58 21.76 -2.55
N ARG A 57 -25.95 21.81 -3.73
CA ARG A 57 -26.62 21.40 -4.97
C ARG A 57 -25.62 20.95 -6.02
N ALA A 58 -25.87 19.77 -6.55
CA ALA A 58 -25.17 19.14 -7.65
C ALA A 58 -25.21 20.02 -8.90
N GLN A 59 -24.07 20.13 -9.59
CA GLN A 59 -24.01 20.78 -10.90
C GLN A 59 -23.35 19.84 -11.92
N ARG A 60 -24.19 19.35 -12.83
CA ARG A 60 -23.82 18.72 -14.10
C ARG A 60 -23.15 19.77 -14.98
N VAL A 61 -22.04 19.42 -15.62
CA VAL A 61 -21.43 20.23 -16.70
C VAL A 61 -21.92 19.68 -18.05
N PRO A 62 -22.48 20.50 -18.95
CA PRO A 62 -22.80 20.09 -20.31
C PRO A 62 -21.59 20.26 -21.24
N ALA A 63 -21.42 19.32 -22.17
CA ALA A 63 -20.45 19.40 -23.26
C ALA A 63 -21.01 20.25 -24.41
N HIS A 64 -20.16 21.10 -25.00
CA HIS A 64 -20.43 21.75 -26.29
C HIS A 64 -19.57 21.06 -27.39
N PRO A 65 -20.07 20.94 -28.64
CA PRO A 65 -19.41 20.17 -29.69
C PRO A 65 -18.64 21.06 -30.66
N ALA A 66 -17.59 20.50 -31.28
CA ALA A 66 -17.03 20.94 -32.55
C ALA A 66 -16.35 19.75 -33.24
N GLY A 67 -16.81 19.40 -34.45
CA GLY A 67 -16.06 18.62 -35.45
C GLY A 67 -15.82 19.51 -36.68
N PRO A 68 -15.43 18.98 -37.87
CA PRO A 68 -15.07 17.59 -38.25
C PRO A 68 -13.70 17.46 -38.99
N ALA A 69 -13.09 16.28 -39.06
CA ALA A 69 -12.79 15.46 -40.28
C ALA A 69 -11.28 15.06 -40.23
N GLU A 70 -10.75 13.87 -40.50
CA GLU A 70 -11.21 12.65 -41.20
C GLU A 70 -10.62 11.34 -40.60
N ALA A 71 -11.39 10.25 -40.79
CA ALA A 71 -11.09 8.82 -41.08
C ALA A 71 -9.89 8.07 -40.45
N GLY A 72 -10.00 6.82 -39.95
CA GLY A 72 -11.07 5.79 -39.95
C GLY A 72 -10.97 4.89 -38.70
N GLY A 73 -12.05 4.35 -38.11
CA GLY A 73 -12.97 3.34 -38.66
C GLY A 73 -12.47 1.95 -38.21
N ARG A 74 -13.02 1.26 -37.20
CA ARG A 74 -14.42 0.85 -37.01
C ARG A 74 -14.78 0.79 -35.52
N GLY A 75 -15.80 1.55 -35.14
CA GLY A 75 -16.46 1.48 -33.85
C GLY A 75 -17.38 0.26 -33.75
N ALA A 76 -17.42 -0.32 -32.56
CA ALA A 76 -18.35 -1.37 -32.17
C ALA A 76 -19.80 -0.87 -32.28
N ALA A 77 -20.56 -1.44 -33.20
CA ALA A 77 -22.00 -1.27 -33.24
C ALA A 77 -22.65 -2.26 -32.25
N GLY A 78 -23.17 -1.70 -31.15
CA GLY A 78 -24.43 -2.09 -30.51
C GLY A 78 -24.54 -3.48 -29.88
N PHE A 79 -24.43 -3.53 -28.54
CA PHE A 79 -25.42 -4.21 -27.71
C PHE A 79 -25.63 -3.43 -26.40
N GLY A 80 -26.67 -2.60 -26.39
CA GLY A 80 -27.24 -2.05 -25.16
C GLY A 80 -27.93 -3.15 -24.36
N ARG A 81 -27.42 -3.44 -23.16
CA ARG A 81 -28.20 -4.01 -22.04
C ARG A 81 -27.62 -3.39 -20.76
N HIS A 82 -28.50 -2.91 -19.88
CA HIS A 82 -28.14 -2.35 -18.58
C HIS A 82 -27.02 -3.17 -17.91
N ARG A 83 -25.84 -2.55 -17.83
CA ARG A 83 -24.63 -3.20 -17.31
C ARG A 83 -24.87 -3.43 -15.81
N ARG A 84 -25.10 -4.69 -15.41
CA ARG A 84 -25.31 -5.09 -14.01
C ARG A 84 -24.01 -5.06 -13.19
N VAL A 85 -22.86 -5.05 -13.85
CA VAL A 85 -21.54 -4.99 -13.21
C VAL A 85 -20.69 -3.95 -13.96
N PRO A 86 -20.15 -2.91 -13.30
CA PRO A 86 -19.19 -2.01 -13.90
C PRO A 86 -17.86 -2.75 -14.13
N GLY A 87 -17.28 -2.68 -15.33
CA GLY A 87 -16.04 -3.41 -15.64
C GLY A 87 -15.92 -3.88 -17.09
N LEU A 88 -14.70 -4.23 -17.52
CA LEU A 88 -14.45 -4.81 -18.85
C LEU A 88 -14.86 -6.28 -18.86
N ARG A 89 -15.64 -6.70 -19.86
CA ARG A 89 -15.90 -8.13 -20.07
C ARG A 89 -14.64 -8.82 -20.57
N ARG A 90 -14.57 -10.13 -20.37
CA ARG A 90 -13.48 -10.99 -20.85
C ARG A 90 -13.21 -10.78 -22.34
N GLU A 91 -14.27 -10.71 -23.14
CA GLU A 91 -14.18 -10.54 -24.60
C GLU A 91 -13.62 -9.16 -24.97
N GLU A 92 -14.10 -8.11 -24.28
CA GLU A 92 -13.67 -6.72 -24.48
C GLU A 92 -12.18 -6.56 -24.09
N LEU A 93 -11.77 -7.17 -22.98
CA LEU A 93 -10.38 -7.12 -22.52
C LEU A 93 -9.46 -7.89 -23.48
N ALA A 94 -9.83 -9.10 -23.89
CA ALA A 94 -9.05 -9.89 -24.85
C ALA A 94 -8.84 -9.11 -26.16
N GLN A 95 -9.88 -8.44 -26.64
CA GLN A 95 -9.81 -7.57 -27.81
C GLN A 95 -8.86 -6.38 -27.60
N LEU A 96 -8.97 -5.66 -26.47
CA LEU A 96 -8.09 -4.54 -26.14
C LEU A 96 -6.62 -4.95 -25.97
N ALA A 97 -6.37 -6.14 -25.42
CA ALA A 97 -5.04 -6.70 -25.22
C ALA A 97 -4.48 -7.40 -26.47
N GLY A 98 -5.25 -7.48 -27.58
CA GLY A 98 -4.79 -8.13 -28.81
C GLY A 98 -4.57 -9.64 -28.68
N VAL A 99 -5.26 -10.31 -27.76
CA VAL A 99 -5.17 -11.76 -27.54
C VAL A 99 -6.50 -12.45 -27.79
N SER A 100 -6.48 -13.75 -28.11
CA SER A 100 -7.74 -14.49 -28.27
C SER A 100 -8.46 -14.68 -26.93
N VAL A 101 -9.80 -14.66 -26.95
CA VAL A 101 -10.63 -14.90 -25.76
C VAL A 101 -10.30 -16.25 -25.11
N ALA A 102 -10.05 -17.28 -25.92
CA ALA A 102 -9.64 -18.60 -25.45
C ALA A 102 -8.24 -18.59 -24.80
N TYR A 103 -7.30 -17.81 -25.31
CA TYR A 103 -5.98 -17.63 -24.69
C TYR A 103 -6.10 -16.91 -23.35
N TYR A 104 -6.87 -15.82 -23.31
CA TYR A 104 -7.09 -15.06 -22.09
C TYR A 104 -7.86 -15.86 -21.01
N THR A 105 -8.84 -16.69 -21.40
CA THR A 105 -9.54 -17.62 -20.50
C THR A 105 -8.58 -18.63 -19.86
N ARG A 106 -7.63 -19.17 -20.63
CA ARG A 106 -6.60 -20.09 -20.09
C ARG A 106 -5.67 -19.39 -19.09
N LEU A 107 -5.35 -18.13 -19.35
CA LEU A 107 -4.53 -17.29 -18.50
C LEU A 107 -5.24 -17.00 -17.16
N GLU A 108 -6.52 -16.65 -17.20
CA GLU A 108 -7.37 -16.56 -16.01
C GLU A 108 -7.55 -17.88 -15.30
N GLN A 109 -7.49 -19.04 -15.96
CA GLN A 109 -7.56 -20.33 -15.27
C GLN A 109 -6.25 -20.70 -14.55
N GLY A 110 -5.24 -19.82 -14.56
CA GLY A 110 -3.92 -20.07 -13.99
C GLY A 110 -3.08 -21.04 -14.83
N ASN A 111 -3.50 -21.31 -16.07
CA ASN A 111 -2.86 -22.28 -16.96
C ASN A 111 -1.98 -21.62 -18.05
N GLY A 112 -1.56 -20.37 -17.80
CA GLY A 112 -0.65 -19.60 -18.65
C GLY A 112 0.82 -19.88 -18.36
N ARG A 113 1.27 -21.13 -18.47
CA ARG A 113 2.71 -21.41 -18.43
C ARG A 113 3.36 -20.75 -19.66
N ASN A 114 4.32 -19.85 -19.45
CA ASN A 114 5.08 -19.12 -20.49
C ASN A 114 4.32 -18.02 -21.26
N VAL A 115 3.56 -17.16 -20.57
CA VAL A 115 3.05 -15.92 -21.19
C VAL A 115 4.23 -15.01 -21.57
N SER A 116 4.22 -14.39 -22.74
CA SER A 116 5.26 -13.43 -23.14
C SER A 116 5.15 -12.12 -22.34
N ALA A 117 6.25 -11.37 -22.22
CA ALA A 117 6.22 -10.05 -21.59
C ALA A 117 5.25 -9.11 -22.34
N GLU A 118 5.28 -9.14 -23.67
CA GLU A 118 4.40 -8.35 -24.54
C GLU A 118 2.90 -8.57 -24.27
N VAL A 119 2.50 -9.82 -24.00
CA VAL A 119 1.10 -10.13 -23.68
C VAL A 119 0.72 -9.60 -22.29
N LEU A 120 1.63 -9.66 -21.31
CA LEU A 120 1.41 -9.10 -19.98
C LEU A 120 1.33 -7.56 -20.04
N ASP A 121 2.19 -6.92 -20.82
CA ASP A 121 2.17 -5.48 -21.09
C ASP A 121 0.86 -5.05 -21.75
N ALA A 122 0.37 -5.83 -22.72
CA ALA A 122 -0.90 -5.56 -23.39
C ALA A 122 -2.10 -5.71 -22.46
N ILE A 123 -2.12 -6.74 -21.60
CA ILE A 123 -3.15 -6.92 -20.57
C ILE A 123 -3.08 -5.78 -19.54
N ALA A 124 -1.89 -5.37 -19.11
CA ALA A 124 -1.71 -4.29 -18.15
C ALA A 124 -2.20 -2.94 -18.70
N ARG A 125 -1.90 -2.64 -19.98
CA ARG A 125 -2.42 -1.45 -20.67
C ARG A 125 -3.94 -1.49 -20.82
N ALA A 126 -4.51 -2.65 -21.19
CA ALA A 126 -5.97 -2.81 -21.33
C ALA A 126 -6.71 -2.58 -20.00
N LEU A 127 -6.14 -3.07 -18.89
CA LEU A 127 -6.67 -2.91 -17.53
C LEU A 127 -6.31 -1.57 -16.89
N ARG A 128 -5.44 -0.76 -17.53
CA ARG A 128 -4.87 0.49 -16.96
C ARG A 128 -4.22 0.27 -15.60
N LEU A 129 -3.48 -0.82 -15.46
CA LEU A 129 -2.73 -1.11 -14.25
C LEU A 129 -1.65 -0.04 -14.02
N SER A 130 -1.44 0.31 -12.75
CA SER A 130 -0.25 1.05 -12.33
C SER A 130 1.02 0.22 -12.51
N ASP A 131 2.19 0.87 -12.46
CA ASP A 131 3.48 0.18 -12.59
C ASP A 131 3.65 -0.93 -11.53
N ALA A 132 3.18 -0.68 -10.29
CA ALA A 132 3.20 -1.66 -9.20
C ALA A 132 2.27 -2.86 -9.48
N GLU A 133 1.04 -2.61 -9.94
CA GLU A 133 0.09 -3.67 -10.31
C GLU A 133 0.60 -4.47 -11.52
N HIS A 134 1.27 -3.81 -12.47
CA HIS A 134 1.88 -4.46 -13.62
C HIS A 134 3.07 -5.35 -13.21
N ALA A 135 3.97 -4.85 -12.37
CA ALA A 135 5.06 -5.66 -11.80
C ALA A 135 4.52 -6.88 -11.04
N HIS A 136 3.44 -6.69 -10.27
CA HIS A 136 2.76 -7.77 -9.58
C HIS A 136 2.18 -8.81 -10.55
N LEU A 137 1.50 -8.37 -11.61
CA LEU A 137 0.98 -9.24 -12.67
C LEU A 137 2.09 -10.08 -13.32
N ALA A 138 3.22 -9.45 -13.63
CA ALA A 138 4.36 -10.13 -14.21
C ALA A 138 4.91 -11.23 -13.30
N HIS A 139 5.00 -10.93 -12.00
CA HIS A 139 5.44 -11.91 -11.00
C HIS A 139 4.45 -13.07 -10.84
N LEU A 140 3.14 -12.79 -10.81
CA LEU A 140 2.09 -13.82 -10.75
C LEU A 140 2.09 -14.74 -11.97
N ALA A 141 2.39 -14.20 -13.16
CA ALA A 141 2.42 -14.94 -14.42
C ALA A 141 3.69 -15.79 -14.61
N LYS A 142 4.82 -15.33 -14.07
CA LYS A 142 6.08 -16.08 -14.03
C LYS A 142 6.64 -16.05 -12.61
N PRO A 143 6.13 -16.90 -11.71
CA PRO A 143 6.74 -17.05 -10.41
C PRO A 143 8.16 -17.54 -10.66
N LYS A 144 9.19 -16.71 -10.38
CA LYS A 144 10.58 -17.18 -10.40
C LYS A 144 10.60 -18.46 -9.57
N GLN A 145 11.21 -19.54 -10.08
CA GLN A 145 11.42 -20.75 -9.30
C GLN A 145 12.32 -20.40 -8.11
N GLN A 146 11.70 -19.94 -7.02
CA GLN A 146 12.41 -19.61 -5.81
C GLN A 146 12.86 -20.94 -5.19
N LYS A 147 14.16 -21.03 -4.89
CA LYS A 147 14.71 -22.07 -4.03
C LYS A 147 13.84 -22.15 -2.78
N LYS A 148 13.60 -23.37 -2.26
CA LYS A 148 12.81 -23.61 -1.03
C LYS A 148 13.11 -22.48 -0.04
N PRO A 149 12.09 -21.75 0.45
CA PRO A 149 12.33 -20.65 1.37
C PRO A 149 13.10 -21.22 2.55
N ALA A 150 14.32 -20.73 2.76
CA ALA A 150 15.03 -21.03 3.98
C ALA A 150 14.15 -20.48 5.11
N VAL A 151 13.78 -21.32 6.07
CA VAL A 151 12.99 -20.98 7.26
C VAL A 151 13.73 -19.96 8.17
N ARG A 152 14.92 -19.52 7.76
CA ARG A 152 15.79 -18.60 8.46
C ARG A 152 15.19 -17.19 8.44
N ALA A 153 15.26 -16.51 9.58
CA ALA A 153 14.97 -15.08 9.65
C ALA A 153 15.85 -14.33 8.64
N GLN A 154 15.31 -13.28 8.02
CA GLN A 154 16.11 -12.40 7.17
C GLN A 154 17.24 -11.81 8.01
N GLN A 155 18.47 -11.98 7.54
CA GLN A 155 19.64 -11.45 8.21
C GLN A 155 19.91 -10.05 7.69
N VAL A 156 20.13 -9.12 8.61
CA VAL A 156 20.54 -7.76 8.29
C VAL A 156 22.05 -7.67 8.33
N ARG A 157 22.62 -7.02 7.33
CA ARG A 157 24.07 -6.81 7.24
C ARG A 157 24.54 -5.93 8.39
N GLY A 158 25.59 -6.37 9.09
CA GLY A 158 26.22 -5.61 10.18
C GLY A 158 26.53 -4.16 9.81
N PRO A 159 27.20 -3.89 8.67
CA PRO A 159 27.49 -2.51 8.23
C PRO A 159 26.25 -1.64 8.00
N LEU A 160 25.12 -2.23 7.57
CA LEU A 160 23.88 -1.48 7.39
C LEU A 160 23.28 -1.08 8.75
N ARG A 161 23.32 -1.97 9.74
CA ARG A 161 22.92 -1.61 11.11
C ARG A 161 23.80 -0.47 11.65
N THR A 162 25.13 -0.59 11.53
CA THR A 162 26.04 0.48 11.95
C THR A 162 25.75 1.80 11.24
N LEU A 163 25.44 1.78 9.93
CA LEU A 163 25.04 2.98 9.21
C LEU A 163 23.76 3.61 9.80
N LEU A 164 22.73 2.80 10.05
CA LEU A 164 21.48 3.28 10.65
C LEU A 164 21.72 3.92 12.03
N ASP A 165 22.63 3.36 12.82
CA ASP A 165 23.00 3.90 14.14
C ASP A 165 23.69 5.27 14.04
N THR A 166 24.28 5.64 12.90
CA THR A 166 24.86 7.00 12.70
C THR A 166 23.84 8.06 12.29
N MET A 167 22.61 7.68 12.00
CA MET A 167 21.55 8.58 11.51
C MET A 167 20.77 9.22 12.67
N ASP A 168 21.40 10.10 13.45
CA ASP A 168 20.82 10.64 14.69
C ASP A 168 19.56 11.51 14.50
N GLY A 169 19.48 12.24 13.38
CA GLY A 169 18.39 13.19 13.12
C GLY A 169 17.27 12.66 12.21
N VAL A 170 17.39 11.42 11.72
CA VAL A 170 16.51 10.87 10.68
C VAL A 170 15.99 9.52 11.15
N PRO A 171 14.70 9.39 11.53
CA PRO A 171 14.11 8.08 11.80
C PRO A 171 14.30 7.14 10.61
N ALA A 172 14.89 5.97 10.86
CA ALA A 172 15.18 4.98 9.84
C ALA A 172 14.84 3.57 10.31
N ILE A 173 14.15 2.80 9.45
CA ILE A 173 13.67 1.46 9.75
C ILE A 173 13.96 0.55 8.54
N LEU A 174 14.52 -0.62 8.80
CA LEU A 174 14.64 -1.67 7.82
C LEU A 174 13.49 -2.67 7.99
N VAL A 175 12.64 -2.75 6.97
CA VAL A 175 11.47 -3.63 6.93
C VAL A 175 11.77 -4.78 5.98
N GLY A 176 11.51 -6.00 6.43
CA GLY A 176 11.64 -7.22 5.64
C GLY A 176 10.31 -7.70 5.06
N ARG A 177 10.32 -8.94 4.59
CA ARG A 177 9.12 -9.65 4.14
C ARG A 177 8.04 -9.65 5.19
N ARG A 178 6.79 -9.74 4.73
CA ARG A 178 5.59 -9.82 5.58
C ARG A 178 5.44 -8.58 6.46
N SER A 179 6.14 -7.50 6.12
CA SER A 179 6.24 -6.28 6.93
C SER A 179 6.88 -6.49 8.31
N ASP A 180 7.78 -7.48 8.45
CA ASP A 180 8.60 -7.68 9.64
C ASP A 180 9.56 -6.50 9.83
N ILE A 181 9.63 -5.93 11.03
CA ILE A 181 10.59 -4.88 11.36
C ILE A 181 11.90 -5.56 11.77
N LEU A 182 12.95 -5.38 10.97
CA LEU A 182 14.21 -6.11 11.16
C LEU A 182 15.22 -5.32 12.01
N VAL A 183 15.35 -4.02 11.73
CA VAL A 183 16.24 -3.08 12.43
C VAL A 183 15.61 -1.69 12.40
N TRP A 184 15.87 -0.89 13.43
CA TRP A 184 15.50 0.51 13.51
C TRP A 184 16.60 1.27 14.25
N ASN A 185 16.75 2.56 13.96
CA ASN A 185 17.65 3.41 14.72
C ASN A 185 16.95 4.03 15.95
N ARG A 186 17.74 4.64 16.83
CA ARG A 186 17.26 5.31 18.05
C ARG A 186 16.15 6.33 17.74
N MET A 187 16.31 7.08 16.66
CA MET A 187 15.36 8.12 16.28
C MET A 187 14.01 7.55 15.80
N ALA A 188 14.00 6.40 15.14
CA ALA A 188 12.76 5.67 14.83
C ALA A 188 12.06 5.15 16.10
N GLY A 189 12.82 4.66 17.09
CA GLY A 189 12.24 4.29 18.39
C GLY A 189 11.62 5.48 19.13
N ALA A 190 12.24 6.66 19.03
CA ALA A 190 11.73 7.91 19.60
C ALA A 190 10.45 8.42 18.92
N VAL A 191 10.20 8.07 17.64
CA VAL A 191 9.01 8.50 16.89
C VAL A 191 7.88 7.47 16.94
N PHE A 192 8.19 6.19 16.81
CA PHE A 192 7.19 5.14 16.62
C PHE A 192 7.03 4.19 17.82
N GLY A 193 7.86 4.31 18.85
CA GLY A 193 7.87 3.43 20.02
C GLY A 193 9.07 2.51 20.02
N ASP A 194 9.51 2.12 21.22
CA ASP A 194 10.62 1.18 21.37
C ASP A 194 10.15 -0.27 21.12
N TRP A 195 10.40 -0.76 19.90
CA TRP A 195 10.11 -2.14 19.54
C TRP A 195 10.99 -3.17 20.25
N ALA A 196 12.07 -2.75 20.94
CA ALA A 196 12.96 -3.66 21.65
C ALA A 196 12.26 -4.34 22.83
N GLU A 197 11.26 -3.68 23.41
CA GLU A 197 10.45 -4.22 24.52
C GLU A 197 9.43 -5.27 24.03
N LEU A 198 9.22 -5.37 22.72
CA LEU A 198 8.26 -6.31 22.12
C LEU A 198 8.91 -7.66 21.82
N PRO A 199 8.19 -8.78 21.99
CA PRO A 199 8.61 -10.07 21.45
C PRO A 199 8.87 -9.94 19.95
N THR A 200 9.91 -10.62 19.43
CA THR A 200 10.29 -10.53 18.00
C THR A 200 9.14 -10.83 17.04
N GLN A 201 8.18 -11.67 17.44
CA GLN A 201 7.01 -11.98 16.61
C GLN A 201 6.03 -10.79 16.51
N GLU A 202 6.00 -9.89 17.48
CA GLU A 202 5.14 -8.71 17.49
C GLU A 202 5.76 -7.49 16.78
N GLN A 203 7.06 -7.54 16.48
CA GLN A 203 7.80 -6.52 15.72
C GLN A 203 7.43 -6.56 14.23
N ASN A 204 6.16 -6.30 13.92
CA ASN A 204 5.62 -6.40 12.58
C ASN A 204 4.59 -5.28 12.34
N TRP A 205 4.75 -4.52 11.27
CA TRP A 205 3.89 -3.36 10.98
C TRP A 205 2.40 -3.72 10.89
N ALA A 206 2.05 -4.90 10.37
CA ALA A 206 0.65 -5.32 10.29
C ALA A 206 0.07 -5.62 11.68
N ARG A 207 0.85 -6.18 12.59
CA ARG A 207 0.40 -6.36 13.97
C ARG A 207 0.27 -5.03 14.68
N LEU A 208 1.28 -4.17 14.57
CA LEU A 208 1.28 -2.87 15.23
C LEU A 208 0.10 -2.01 14.77
N VAL A 209 -0.10 -1.85 13.45
CA VAL A 209 -1.15 -0.98 12.91
C VAL A 209 -2.57 -1.48 13.21
N PHE A 210 -2.80 -2.79 13.23
CA PHE A 210 -4.15 -3.34 13.34
C PHE A 210 -4.52 -3.89 14.72
N LEU A 211 -3.55 -4.21 15.57
CA LEU A 211 -3.79 -4.88 16.86
C LEU A 211 -3.43 -4.02 18.07
N ARG A 212 -2.68 -2.93 17.88
CA ARG A 212 -2.27 -2.03 18.97
C ARG A 212 -2.96 -0.67 18.85
N PRO A 213 -3.82 -0.29 19.82
CA PRO A 213 -4.53 0.99 19.79
C PRO A 213 -3.59 2.20 19.70
N GLU A 214 -2.41 2.12 20.30
CA GLU A 214 -1.44 3.23 20.28
C GLU A 214 -1.05 3.65 18.85
N TYR A 215 -1.01 2.71 17.90
CA TYR A 215 -0.72 3.03 16.50
C TYR A 215 -1.91 3.60 15.75
N HIS A 216 -3.13 3.31 16.21
CA HIS A 216 -4.32 3.96 15.68
C HIS A 216 -4.31 5.45 16.02
N ASP A 217 -3.94 5.80 17.25
CA ASP A 217 -3.88 7.20 17.71
C ASP A 217 -2.64 7.94 17.18
N LEU A 218 -1.54 7.22 16.94
CA LEU A 218 -0.30 7.80 16.39
C LEU A 218 -0.46 8.25 14.94
N PHE A 219 -1.17 7.50 14.10
CA PHE A 219 -1.30 7.83 12.67
C PHE A 219 -2.56 8.67 12.41
N VAL A 220 -2.37 9.94 12.06
CA VAL A 220 -3.49 10.85 11.72
C VAL A 220 -4.32 10.32 10.54
N ASP A 221 -3.63 9.79 9.52
CA ASP A 221 -4.25 9.11 8.38
C ASP A 221 -4.13 7.59 8.53
N TRP A 222 -4.68 7.04 9.62
CA TRP A 222 -4.54 5.62 9.94
C TRP A 222 -5.03 4.70 8.80
N GLU A 223 -6.18 5.00 8.17
CA GLU A 223 -6.73 4.19 7.08
C GLU A 223 -5.78 4.13 5.89
N HIS A 224 -5.05 5.21 5.62
CA HIS A 224 -4.06 5.25 4.56
C HIS A 224 -2.88 4.32 4.89
N LYS A 225 -2.34 4.42 6.11
CA LYS A 225 -1.26 3.54 6.58
C LYS A 225 -1.70 2.06 6.59
N ALA A 226 -2.92 1.78 7.05
CA ALA A 226 -3.52 0.44 7.05
C ALA A 226 -3.64 -0.12 5.62
N SER A 227 -4.09 0.70 4.66
CA SER A 227 -4.17 0.33 3.25
C SER A 227 -2.78 0.02 2.66
N ASP A 228 -1.76 0.80 3.01
CA ASP A 228 -0.39 0.59 2.52
C ASP A 228 0.18 -0.74 3.02
N VAL A 229 0.01 -1.04 4.32
CA VAL A 229 0.47 -2.30 4.91
C VAL A 229 -0.24 -3.51 4.29
N VAL A 230 -1.57 -3.42 4.09
CA VAL A 230 -2.33 -4.48 3.41
C VAL A 230 -1.89 -4.68 1.97
N SER A 231 -1.61 -3.58 1.25
CA SER A 231 -1.11 -3.63 -0.13
C SER A 231 0.23 -4.37 -0.20
N GLN A 232 1.16 -4.08 0.73
CA GLN A 232 2.44 -4.76 0.81
C GLN A 232 2.30 -6.26 1.14
N LEU A 233 1.51 -6.62 2.16
CA LEU A 233 1.26 -8.02 2.49
C LEU A 233 0.66 -8.80 1.32
N ARG A 234 -0.14 -8.10 0.49
CA ARG A 234 -0.73 -8.69 -0.69
C ARG A 234 0.29 -8.92 -1.81
N MET A 235 1.19 -7.98 -2.02
CA MET A 235 2.36 -8.16 -2.88
C MET A 235 3.14 -9.41 -2.47
N ASP A 236 3.45 -9.52 -1.18
CA ASP A 236 4.18 -10.65 -0.62
C ASP A 236 3.42 -11.97 -0.80
N ALA A 237 2.08 -11.96 -0.68
CA ALA A 237 1.24 -13.16 -0.84
C ALA A 237 1.18 -13.66 -2.29
N GLY A 238 1.18 -12.73 -3.26
CA GLY A 238 1.36 -13.09 -4.66
C GLY A 238 2.78 -13.57 -4.95
N SER A 239 3.77 -12.99 -4.26
CA SER A 239 5.17 -13.34 -4.47
C SER A 239 5.59 -14.68 -3.87
N HIS A 240 5.01 -15.01 -2.71
CA HIS A 240 5.30 -16.21 -1.93
C HIS A 240 4.02 -16.96 -1.56
N PRO A 241 3.30 -17.53 -2.53
CA PRO A 241 1.98 -18.14 -2.30
C PRO A 241 1.99 -19.38 -1.40
N LYS A 242 3.18 -19.90 -1.06
CA LYS A 242 3.38 -21.07 -0.18
C LYS A 242 4.06 -20.70 1.14
N ASP A 243 4.15 -19.41 1.51
CA ASP A 243 4.72 -19.01 2.80
C ASP A 243 3.69 -19.24 3.93
N PRO A 244 3.92 -20.24 4.81
CA PRO A 244 3.00 -20.52 5.91
C PRO A 244 3.00 -19.40 6.97
N ARG A 245 4.11 -18.66 7.13
CA ARG A 245 4.18 -17.54 8.09
C ARG A 245 3.33 -16.37 7.62
N LEU A 246 3.31 -16.11 6.30
CA LEU A 246 2.45 -15.07 5.75
C LEU A 246 0.98 -15.43 5.89
N SER A 247 0.62 -16.70 5.63
CA SER A 247 -0.75 -17.18 5.82
C SER A 247 -1.21 -17.06 7.28
N ALA A 248 -0.34 -17.43 8.23
CA ALA A 248 -0.61 -17.25 9.66
C ALA A 248 -0.73 -15.77 10.05
N LEU A 249 0.17 -14.92 9.54
CA LEU A 249 0.14 -13.48 9.80
C LEU A 249 -1.14 -12.84 9.27
N VAL A 250 -1.59 -13.17 8.06
CA VAL A 250 -2.86 -12.61 7.51
C VAL A 250 -4.07 -13.12 8.30
N GLY A 251 -4.02 -14.37 8.78
CA GLY A 251 -5.10 -14.97 9.55
C GLY A 251 -5.41 -14.22 10.85
N GLU A 252 -4.40 -13.76 11.57
CA GLU A 252 -4.57 -13.12 12.88
C GLU A 252 -5.32 -11.77 12.81
N PRO A 253 -4.87 -10.74 12.08
CA PRO A 253 -5.60 -9.48 11.90
C PRO A 253 -6.95 -9.68 11.21
N SER A 254 -7.09 -10.70 10.34
CA SER A 254 -8.40 -11.01 9.74
C SER A 254 -9.45 -11.43 10.77
N VAL A 255 -9.06 -12.05 11.87
CA VAL A 255 -9.99 -12.40 12.96
C VAL A 255 -10.26 -11.18 13.83
N LYS A 256 -9.22 -10.42 14.15
CA LYS A 256 -9.25 -9.36 15.17
C LYS A 256 -9.66 -7.97 14.66
N SER A 257 -9.60 -7.71 13.35
CA SER A 257 -9.88 -6.40 12.75
C SER A 257 -10.83 -6.51 11.56
N GLU A 258 -12.01 -5.91 11.66
CA GLU A 258 -12.96 -5.81 10.54
C GLU A 258 -12.39 -4.96 9.41
N GLU A 259 -11.69 -3.88 9.75
CA GLU A 259 -11.02 -2.99 8.80
C GLU A 259 -9.96 -3.73 7.99
N PHE A 260 -9.14 -4.57 8.63
CA PHE A 260 -8.21 -5.44 7.92
C PHE A 260 -8.93 -6.36 6.93
N ARG A 261 -10.02 -7.03 7.34
CA ARG A 261 -10.80 -7.89 6.44
C ARG A 261 -11.33 -7.12 5.24
N ARG A 262 -11.84 -5.90 5.45
CA ARG A 262 -12.37 -5.05 4.39
C ARG A 262 -11.25 -4.69 3.40
N LEU A 263 -10.12 -4.20 3.88
CA LEU A 263 -8.96 -3.83 3.05
C LEU A 263 -8.36 -5.05 2.34
N TRP A 264 -8.22 -6.18 3.03
CA TRP A 264 -7.75 -7.42 2.40
C TRP A 264 -8.72 -7.90 1.31
N ALA A 265 -10.02 -7.64 1.47
CA ALA A 265 -11.01 -7.94 0.45
C ALA A 265 -10.97 -6.99 -0.75
N THR A 266 -10.44 -5.76 -0.67
CA THR A 266 -10.44 -4.83 -1.83
C THR A 266 -9.39 -5.16 -2.89
N HIS A 267 -8.38 -5.96 -2.55
CA HIS A 267 -7.32 -6.40 -3.48
C HIS A 267 -6.50 -5.26 -4.10
N ASP A 268 -6.49 -4.08 -3.48
CA ASP A 268 -5.67 -2.96 -3.93
C ASP A 268 -4.19 -3.32 -3.73
N VAL A 269 -3.39 -3.06 -4.77
CA VAL A 269 -1.95 -3.26 -4.75
C VAL A 269 -1.30 -1.93 -5.10
N LYS A 270 -0.50 -1.42 -4.18
CA LYS A 270 0.25 -0.18 -4.34
C LYS A 270 1.63 -0.39 -3.74
N GLU A 271 2.64 0.02 -4.49
CA GLU A 271 4.00 0.14 -3.96
C GLU A 271 4.20 1.57 -3.49
N LYS A 272 4.48 1.74 -2.19
CA LYS A 272 4.71 3.06 -1.61
C LYS A 272 6.20 3.36 -1.56
N CYS A 273 6.68 4.06 -2.57
CA CYS A 273 8.08 4.47 -2.64
C CYS A 273 8.37 5.76 -1.85
N HIS A 274 7.39 6.67 -1.75
CA HIS A 274 7.53 7.96 -1.06
C HIS A 274 6.16 8.50 -0.62
N GLY A 275 6.16 9.54 0.21
CA GLY A 275 4.93 10.23 0.59
C GLY A 275 5.08 11.09 1.84
N ILE A 276 3.95 11.59 2.36
CA ILE A 276 3.89 12.29 3.64
C ILE A 276 3.17 11.38 4.63
N GLN A 277 3.77 11.21 5.80
CA GLN A 277 3.22 10.52 6.95
C GLN A 277 2.93 11.57 8.02
N ARG A 278 1.65 11.75 8.31
CA ARG A 278 1.17 12.64 9.37
C ARG A 278 0.96 11.83 10.64
N LEU A 279 1.57 12.27 11.74
CA LEU A 279 1.54 11.59 13.03
C LEU A 279 1.08 12.55 14.13
N HIS A 280 0.38 12.02 15.12
CA HIS A 280 0.12 12.71 16.38
C HIS A 280 0.95 12.05 17.48
N HIS A 281 2.15 12.60 17.73
CA HIS A 281 3.09 12.07 18.71
C HIS A 281 2.72 12.52 20.12
N PRO A 282 2.67 11.62 21.12
CA PRO A 282 2.15 11.94 22.46
C PRO A 282 2.91 13.06 23.19
N LEU A 283 4.21 13.23 22.91
CA LEU A 283 5.01 14.29 23.53
C LEU A 283 5.17 15.58 22.74
N VAL A 284 5.19 15.51 21.40
CA VAL A 284 5.53 16.68 20.56
C VAL A 284 4.39 17.09 19.63
N GLY A 285 3.24 16.42 19.74
CA GLY A 285 2.05 16.68 18.94
C GLY A 285 2.24 16.29 17.48
N GLU A 286 1.71 17.11 16.59
CA GLU A 286 1.66 16.85 15.15
C GLU A 286 3.05 16.82 14.49
N LEU A 287 3.31 15.77 13.72
CA LEU A 287 4.51 15.60 12.91
C LEU A 287 4.13 15.31 11.45
N ASP A 288 4.58 16.18 10.55
CA ASP A 288 4.52 15.96 9.10
C ASP A 288 5.87 15.46 8.61
N LEU A 289 5.97 14.15 8.41
CA LEU A 289 7.22 13.50 8.00
C LEU A 289 7.13 13.01 6.56
N ARG A 290 8.06 13.43 5.70
CA ARG A 290 8.24 12.82 4.40
C ARG A 290 8.94 11.49 4.54
N LEU A 291 8.37 10.47 3.93
CA LEU A 291 8.97 9.14 3.88
C LEU A 291 9.59 8.88 2.51
N GLU A 292 10.73 8.19 2.52
CA GLU A 292 11.41 7.68 1.34
C GLU A 292 11.75 6.20 1.58
N SER A 293 11.46 5.36 0.59
CA SER A 293 11.66 3.90 0.65
C SER A 293 12.72 3.47 -0.36
N PHE A 294 13.71 2.69 0.10
CA PHE A 294 14.82 2.19 -0.69
C PHE A 294 14.93 0.68 -0.56
N HIS A 295 14.71 -0.05 -1.65
CA HIS A 295 14.96 -1.49 -1.70
C HIS A 295 16.46 -1.78 -1.69
N GLN A 296 16.87 -2.80 -0.94
CA GLN A 296 18.28 -3.22 -0.92
C GLN A 296 18.64 -3.90 -2.25
N ALA A 297 19.86 -3.67 -2.72
CA ALA A 297 20.33 -4.22 -4.00
C ALA A 297 20.63 -5.73 -3.93
N ASP A 298 21.00 -6.23 -2.75
CA ASP A 298 21.35 -7.63 -2.51
C ASP A 298 20.18 -8.47 -2.00
N ASP A 299 19.19 -7.84 -1.35
CA ASP A 299 17.92 -8.44 -0.96
C ASP A 299 16.77 -7.47 -1.22
N HIS A 300 16.18 -7.53 -2.42
CA HIS A 300 15.01 -6.71 -2.80
C HIS A 300 13.76 -6.95 -1.95
N GLU A 301 13.77 -7.94 -1.04
CA GLU A 301 12.71 -8.18 -0.07
C GLU A 301 12.98 -7.44 1.26
N GLN A 302 14.06 -6.66 1.33
CA GLN A 302 14.36 -5.70 2.39
C GLN A 302 14.26 -4.28 1.86
N MET A 303 13.59 -3.43 2.64
CA MET A 303 13.33 -2.05 2.30
C MET A 303 13.72 -1.16 3.48
N LEU A 304 14.63 -0.22 3.24
CA LEU A 304 14.95 0.85 4.16
C LEU A 304 13.92 1.97 3.98
N VAL A 305 13.21 2.33 5.04
CA VAL A 305 12.30 3.46 5.07
C VAL A 305 12.88 4.53 5.98
N THR A 306 13.09 5.72 5.43
CA THR A 306 13.55 6.89 6.18
C THR A 306 12.45 7.93 6.26
N TYR A 307 12.46 8.71 7.33
CA TYR A 307 11.50 9.78 7.56
C TYR A 307 12.25 11.08 7.82
N HIS A 308 11.86 12.16 7.17
CA HIS A 308 12.47 13.47 7.36
C HIS A 308 11.41 14.58 7.37
N ALA A 309 11.62 15.59 8.19
CA ALA A 309 10.80 16.81 8.15
C ALA A 309 11.38 17.81 7.14
N GLU A 310 10.53 18.69 6.62
CA GLU A 310 11.01 19.85 5.85
C GLU A 310 11.97 20.69 6.72
N PRO A 311 13.14 21.13 6.21
CA PRO A 311 14.01 22.03 6.93
C PRO A 311 13.28 23.28 7.43
N ASN A 312 13.62 23.74 8.64
CA ASN A 312 13.02 24.92 9.28
C ASN A 312 11.49 24.83 9.51
N SER A 313 10.92 23.63 9.54
CA SER A 313 9.51 23.40 9.90
C SER A 313 9.34 23.10 11.41
N PRO A 314 8.11 23.25 11.95
CA PRO A 314 7.79 22.81 13.30
C PRO A 314 8.11 21.32 13.53
N SER A 315 7.87 20.46 12.53
CA SER A 315 8.19 19.04 12.64
C SER A 315 9.70 18.78 12.69
N ALA A 316 10.53 19.60 12.03
CA ALA A 316 11.98 19.49 12.15
C ALA A 316 12.47 19.90 13.55
N GLU A 317 11.84 20.89 14.17
CA GLU A 317 12.11 21.26 15.56
C GLU A 317 11.66 20.17 16.53
N ALA A 318 10.46 19.62 16.34
CA ALA A 318 9.93 18.52 17.13
C ALA A 318 10.80 17.26 17.03
N LEU A 319 11.32 16.91 15.85
CA LEU A 319 12.30 15.82 15.69
C LEU A 319 13.60 16.10 16.47
N ARG A 320 14.10 17.35 16.48
CA ARG A 320 15.27 17.71 17.29
C ARG A 320 14.99 17.60 18.79
N LEU A 321 13.79 17.97 19.24
CA LEU A 321 13.36 17.79 20.63
C LEU A 321 13.31 16.30 21.00
N LEU A 322 12.70 15.47 20.16
CA LEU A 322 12.68 14.01 20.35
C LEU A 322 14.09 13.40 20.37
N ALA A 323 15.01 13.88 19.51
CA ALA A 323 16.40 13.42 19.52
C ALA A 323 17.11 13.71 20.85
N SER A 324 16.76 14.81 21.52
CA SER A 324 17.30 15.17 22.83
C SER A 324 16.82 14.26 23.97
N TRP A 325 15.63 13.66 23.81
CA TRP A 325 15.05 12.70 24.78
C TRP A 325 15.39 11.24 24.46
N GLY A 326 15.64 10.91 23.19
CA GLY A 326 15.95 9.54 22.77
C GLY A 326 14.77 8.57 22.94
N THR A 327 15.06 7.31 23.28
CA THR A 327 14.06 6.24 23.43
C THR A 327 13.08 6.48 24.59
N ASP A 328 13.42 7.34 25.54
CA ASP A 328 12.53 7.69 26.66
C ASP A 328 11.36 8.59 26.23
N ALA A 329 11.39 9.14 25.00
CA ALA A 329 10.34 10.03 24.50
C ALA A 329 8.98 9.34 24.35
N THR A 330 8.91 8.14 23.80
CA THR A 330 7.61 7.44 23.67
C THR A 330 7.10 6.96 25.03
N ARG A 331 8.00 6.59 25.95
CA ARG A 331 7.67 6.20 27.33
C ARG A 331 7.13 7.37 28.15
N ALA A 332 7.78 8.54 28.08
CA ALA A 332 7.35 9.73 28.80
C ALA A 332 6.01 10.28 28.26
N GLY A 333 5.72 10.06 26.97
CA GLY A 333 4.42 10.42 26.37
C GLY A 333 3.26 9.55 26.86
N ALA A 334 3.48 8.24 27.03
CA ALA A 334 2.45 7.31 27.51
C ALA A 334 2.05 7.53 28.98
N GLY A 335 2.90 8.19 29.78
CA GLY A 335 2.64 8.48 31.20
C GLY A 335 1.95 9.83 31.47
N MET A 336 1.79 10.69 30.47
CA MET A 336 1.19 12.02 30.65
C MET A 336 -0.33 11.94 30.41
N PRO A 337 -1.20 12.24 31.40
CA PRO A 337 -2.63 12.34 31.15
C PRO A 337 -2.90 13.45 30.12
N PRO A 338 -3.91 13.31 29.25
CA PRO A 338 -4.18 14.30 28.21
C PRO A 338 -4.34 15.67 28.84
N ALA A 339 -3.61 16.65 28.31
CA ALA A 339 -3.71 18.03 28.74
C ALA A 339 -5.16 18.47 28.61
N ARG A 340 -5.82 18.71 29.75
CA ARG A 340 -7.19 19.23 29.79
C ARG A 340 -7.18 20.59 29.10
N THR A 341 -7.75 20.65 27.91
CA THR A 341 -8.04 21.91 27.23
C THR A 341 -9.01 22.71 28.10
N ALA A 342 -8.59 23.90 28.52
CA ALA A 342 -9.39 24.87 29.27
C ALA A 342 -10.28 25.69 28.34
#